data_AF-Q4JXU8-F1
#
_entry.id   AF-Q4JXU8-F1
#
_cell.length_a   1.000
_cell.length_b   1.000
_cell.length_c   1.000
_cell.angle_alpha   90.00
_cell.angle_beta   90.00
_cell.angle_gamma   90.00
#
_symmetry.space_group_name_H-M   'P 1'
#
loop_
_entity.id
_entity.type
_entity.pdbx_description
1 polymer ?
#
loop_
_entity_poly.entity_id
_entity_poly.type
_entity_poly.pdbx_seq_one_letter_code
_entity_poly.pdbx_strand_id
1 'polypeptide(L)'
;MTRRIFSILSVVGMVLAMSRVVDLFTPQQLQNIAGVFFAGLVVLQLWPLVATQRNSYGHRRHPVNRLYTLMGSVGLVGTTLLVVVFYLHSPIWLIVIAGSLMIVGIVGAAVLALFAAPWDDWSTRRGRDVDDELFLRDDEPVEDVWDKSFRT
;
A
#
# COMPACT_ATOMS: atom_id res chain seq x y z
N MET A 1 3.68 -4.61 -11.95
CA MET A 1 2.56 -4.18 -12.82
C MET A 1 1.22 -4.20 -12.09
N THR A 2 0.83 -5.32 -11.45
CA THR A 2 -0.46 -5.50 -10.76
C THR A 2 -0.79 -4.37 -9.76
N ARG A 3 0.11 -4.02 -8.84
CA ARG A 3 -0.10 -2.89 -7.89
C ARG A 3 -0.50 -1.57 -8.58
N ARG A 4 0.09 -1.27 -9.74
CA ARG A 4 -0.21 -0.04 -10.51
C ARG A 4 -1.62 -0.09 -11.08
N ILE A 5 -1.96 -1.20 -11.73
CA ILE A 5 -3.28 -1.40 -12.36
C ILE A 5 -4.39 -1.26 -11.31
N PHE A 6 -4.28 -1.98 -10.19
CA PHE A 6 -5.28 -1.92 -9.12
C PHE A 6 -5.40 -0.52 -8.49
N SER A 7 -4.28 0.20 -8.35
CA SER A 7 -4.32 1.57 -7.82
C SER A 7 -4.94 2.56 -8.81
N ILE A 8 -4.65 2.44 -10.11
CA ILE A 8 -5.30 3.24 -11.17
C ILE A 8 -6.80 2.94 -11.19
N LEU A 9 -7.20 1.67 -11.17
CA LEU A 9 -8.61 1.28 -11.13
C LEU A 9 -9.32 1.83 -9.88
N SER A 10 -8.63 1.87 -8.74
CA SER A 10 -9.15 2.48 -7.51
C SER A 10 -9.38 3.98 -7.67
N VAL A 11 -8.45 4.70 -8.33
CA VAL A 11 -8.62 6.13 -8.64
C VAL A 11 -9.79 6.35 -9.59
N VAL A 12 -9.89 5.56 -10.66
CA VAL A 12 -11.01 5.66 -11.62
C VAL A 12 -12.33 5.38 -10.93
N GLY A 13 -12.40 4.32 -10.12
CA GLY A 13 -13.56 3.99 -9.31
C GLY A 13 -13.93 5.14 -8.38
N MET A 14 -12.95 5.72 -7.66
CA MET A 14 -13.18 6.86 -6.78
C MET A 14 -13.77 8.07 -7.54
N VAL A 15 -13.24 8.40 -8.72
CA VAL A 15 -13.78 9.50 -9.54
C VAL A 15 -15.22 9.22 -9.98
N LEU A 16 -15.52 7.97 -10.37
CA LEU A 16 -16.89 7.57 -10.69
C LEU A 16 -17.83 7.70 -9.49
N ALA A 17 -17.37 7.32 -8.29
CA ALA A 17 -18.13 7.45 -7.04
C ALA A 17 -18.51 8.91 -6.74
N MET A 18 -17.63 9.84 -7.10
CA MET A 18 -17.82 11.28 -6.91
C MET A 18 -18.55 11.96 -8.08
N SER A 19 -18.80 11.24 -9.16
CA SER A 19 -19.46 11.77 -10.34
C SER A 19 -20.98 11.83 -10.16
N ARG A 20 -21.62 12.80 -10.82
CA ARG A 20 -23.09 12.90 -10.87
C ARG A 20 -23.77 11.85 -11.75
N VAL A 21 -23.03 10.84 -12.24
CA VAL A 21 -23.61 9.73 -13.01
C VAL A 21 -24.65 8.97 -12.18
N VAL A 22 -24.51 9.02 -10.85
CA VAL A 22 -25.43 8.40 -9.90
C VAL A 22 -26.84 9.04 -9.92
N ASP A 23 -26.97 10.30 -10.36
CA ASP A 23 -28.26 11.01 -10.46
C ASP A 23 -29.19 10.44 -11.55
N LEU A 24 -28.67 9.59 -12.43
CA LEU A 24 -29.42 8.95 -13.52
C LEU A 24 -30.27 7.75 -13.05
N PHE A 25 -30.03 7.25 -11.83
CA PHE A 25 -30.66 6.02 -11.32
C PHE A 25 -31.76 6.31 -10.31
N THR A 26 -32.75 5.41 -10.24
CA THR A 26 -33.78 5.47 -9.20
C THR A 26 -33.18 5.16 -7.82
N PRO A 27 -33.69 5.74 -6.71
CA PRO A 27 -33.12 5.56 -5.37
C PRO A 27 -33.01 4.09 -4.92
N GLN A 28 -33.98 3.26 -5.32
CA GLN A 28 -34.00 1.83 -4.98
C GLN A 28 -32.87 1.05 -5.67
N GLN A 29 -32.61 1.35 -6.94
CA GLN A 29 -31.52 0.73 -7.71
C GLN A 29 -30.17 1.23 -7.23
N LEU A 30 -30.10 2.51 -6.86
CA LEU A 30 -28.90 3.16 -6.38
C LEU A 30 -28.33 2.50 -5.14
N GLN A 31 -29.17 2.07 -4.19
CA GLN A 31 -28.70 1.38 -2.98
C GLN A 31 -27.99 0.04 -3.29
N ASN A 32 -28.58 -0.79 -4.16
CA ASN A 32 -27.99 -2.08 -4.54
C ASN A 32 -26.71 -1.90 -5.39
N ILE A 33 -26.75 -0.98 -6.36
CA ILE A 33 -25.60 -0.68 -7.22
C ILE A 33 -24.47 -0.07 -6.40
N ALA A 34 -24.75 0.87 -5.50
CA ALA A 34 -23.76 1.47 -4.62
C ALA A 34 -23.12 0.43 -3.70
N GLY A 35 -23.89 -0.49 -3.14
CA GLY A 35 -23.36 -1.59 -2.32
C GLY A 35 -22.33 -2.43 -3.07
N VAL A 36 -22.68 -2.92 -4.27
CA VAL A 36 -21.75 -3.72 -5.11
C VAL A 36 -20.54 -2.89 -5.54
N PHE A 37 -20.77 -1.64 -5.90
CA PHE A 37 -19.72 -0.72 -6.34
C PHE A 37 -18.69 -0.45 -5.24
N PHE A 38 -19.14 -0.09 -4.03
CA PHE A 38 -18.24 0.16 -2.90
C PHE A 38 -17.53 -1.12 -2.45
N ALA A 39 -18.20 -2.28 -2.49
CA ALA A 39 -17.55 -3.56 -2.23
C ALA A 39 -16.41 -3.82 -3.23
N GLY A 40 -16.66 -3.58 -4.53
CA GLY A 40 -15.62 -3.66 -5.56
C GLY A 40 -14.47 -2.69 -5.30
N LEU A 41 -14.77 -1.45 -4.93
CA LEU A 41 -13.77 -0.43 -4.61
C LEU A 41 -12.91 -0.81 -3.39
N VAL A 42 -13.51 -1.41 -2.37
CA VAL A 42 -12.79 -1.93 -1.19
C VAL A 42 -11.88 -3.09 -1.58
N VAL A 43 -12.35 -4.02 -2.42
CA VAL A 43 -11.53 -5.14 -2.91
C VAL A 43 -10.33 -4.62 -3.71
N LEU A 44 -10.55 -3.63 -4.59
CA LEU A 44 -9.48 -3.02 -5.39
C LEU A 44 -8.41 -2.34 -4.53
N GLN A 45 -8.79 -1.81 -3.36
CA GLN A 45 -7.85 -1.21 -2.40
C GLN A 45 -7.16 -2.26 -1.52
N LEU A 46 -7.91 -3.24 -1.01
CA LEU A 46 -7.38 -4.29 -0.12
C LEU A 46 -6.38 -5.20 -0.82
N TRP A 47 -6.66 -5.57 -2.07
CA TRP A 47 -5.83 -6.53 -2.79
C TRP A 47 -4.35 -6.13 -2.88
N PRO A 48 -4.00 -4.94 -3.39
CA PRO A 48 -2.60 -4.52 -3.46
C PRO A 48 -2.01 -4.20 -2.09
N LEU A 49 -2.81 -3.81 -1.09
CA LEU A 49 -2.37 -3.64 0.30
C LEU A 49 -1.92 -4.96 0.91
N VAL A 50 -2.74 -6.01 0.82
CA VAL A 50 -2.43 -7.34 1.35
C VAL A 50 -1.21 -7.93 0.62
N ALA A 51 -1.15 -7.80 -0.71
CA ALA A 51 0.01 -8.24 -1.48
C ALA A 51 1.30 -7.48 -1.09
N THR A 52 1.21 -6.19 -0.75
CA THR A 52 2.36 -5.43 -0.22
C THR A 52 2.80 -5.94 1.16
N GLN A 53 1.86 -6.32 2.03
CA GLN A 53 2.19 -6.90 3.33
C GLN A 53 2.78 -8.31 3.25
N ARG A 54 2.47 -9.07 2.20
CA ARG A 54 3.04 -10.40 1.90
C ARG A 54 4.38 -10.35 1.18
N ASN A 55 5.04 -9.18 1.13
CA ASN A 55 6.33 -8.96 0.44
C ASN A 55 6.30 -9.22 -1.08
N SER A 56 5.13 -9.23 -1.74
CA SER A 56 5.03 -9.50 -3.18
C SER A 56 5.59 -8.38 -4.08
N TYR A 57 5.90 -7.21 -3.51
CA TYR A 57 6.42 -6.03 -4.23
C TYR A 57 7.71 -5.47 -3.58
N GLY A 58 8.53 -6.36 -3.02
CA GLY A 58 9.74 -6.00 -2.25
C GLY A 58 9.51 -6.07 -0.74
N HIS A 59 10.57 -5.81 0.03
CA HIS A 59 10.53 -5.98 1.47
C HIS A 59 9.53 -5.02 2.15
N ARG A 60 8.72 -5.51 3.10
CA ARG A 60 7.68 -4.71 3.78
C ARG A 60 8.23 -3.52 4.57
N ARG A 61 9.47 -3.60 5.04
CA ARG A 61 10.11 -2.49 5.79
C ARG A 61 10.61 -1.36 4.89
N HIS A 62 10.61 -1.54 3.57
CA HIS A 62 11.01 -0.50 2.63
C HIS A 62 10.12 0.75 2.83
N PRO A 63 10.69 1.96 2.92
CA PRO A 63 9.95 3.18 3.27
C PRO A 63 8.79 3.45 2.32
N VAL A 64 8.96 3.17 1.02
CA VAL A 64 7.90 3.32 0.01
C VAL A 64 6.73 2.35 0.25
N ASN A 65 7.01 1.10 0.64
CA ASN A 65 5.96 0.11 0.92
C ASN A 65 5.22 0.44 2.22
N ARG A 66 5.91 0.99 3.23
CA ARG A 66 5.29 1.52 4.45
C ARG A 66 4.37 2.69 4.14
N LEU A 67 4.85 3.67 3.36
CA LEU A 67 4.06 4.85 3.00
C LEU A 67 2.87 4.46 2.11
N TYR A 68 3.06 3.52 1.18
CA TYR A 68 1.96 2.96 0.38
C TYR A 68 0.90 2.30 1.27
N THR A 69 1.33 1.50 2.25
CA THR A 69 0.41 0.84 3.19
C THR A 69 -0.34 1.86 4.03
N LEU A 70 0.34 2.90 4.51
CA LEU A 70 -0.27 3.99 5.27
C LEU A 70 -1.31 4.73 4.42
N MET A 71 -0.94 5.21 3.23
CA MET A 71 -1.86 5.94 2.35
C MET A 71 -3.03 5.07 1.91
N GLY A 72 -2.78 3.82 1.51
CA GLY A 72 -3.85 2.90 1.16
C GLY A 72 -4.78 2.58 2.34
N SER A 73 -4.25 2.48 3.56
CA SER A 73 -5.09 2.28 4.76
C SER A 73 -5.95 3.50 5.07
N VAL A 74 -5.42 4.72 4.90
CA VAL A 74 -6.18 5.97 5.03
C VAL A 74 -7.31 6.02 3.99
N GLY A 75 -7.01 5.65 2.74
CA GLY A 75 -8.00 5.59 1.66
C GLY A 75 -9.12 4.61 1.99
N LEU A 76 -8.75 3.42 2.47
CA LEU A 76 -9.70 2.38 2.85
C LEU A 76 -10.60 2.79 4.03
N VAL A 77 -10.04 3.46 5.04
CA VAL A 77 -10.82 4.05 6.13
C VAL A 77 -11.80 5.08 5.58
N GLY A 78 -11.35 5.98 4.70
CA GLY A 78 -12.22 6.97 4.05
C GLY A 78 -13.35 6.33 3.25
N THR A 79 -13.07 5.31 2.43
CA THR A 79 -14.08 4.55 1.69
C THR A 79 -15.08 3.87 2.63
N THR A 80 -14.59 3.20 3.69
CA THR A 80 -15.46 2.51 4.64
C THR A 80 -16.37 3.49 5.37
N LEU A 81 -15.83 4.65 5.75
CA LEU A 81 -16.59 5.71 6.41
C LEU A 81 -17.66 6.30 5.48
N LEU A 82 -17.35 6.47 4.19
CA LEU A 82 -18.32 6.87 3.17
C LEU A 82 -19.46 5.86 3.02
N VAL A 83 -19.16 4.56 3.02
CA VAL A 83 -20.17 3.50 3.00
C VAL A 83 -21.09 3.60 4.22
N VAL A 84 -20.50 3.72 5.41
CA VAL A 84 -21.24 3.85 6.68
C VAL A 84 -22.17 5.06 6.63
N VAL A 85 -21.66 6.21 6.18
CA VAL A 85 -22.43 7.46 6.06
C VAL A 85 -23.57 7.33 5.04
N PHE A 86 -23.34 6.65 3.93
CA PHE A 86 -24.35 6.40 2.90
C PHE A 86 -25.54 5.59 3.44
N TYR A 87 -25.30 4.58 4.29
CA TYR A 87 -26.38 3.76 4.86
C TYR A 87 -27.04 4.38 6.09
N LEU A 88 -26.28 5.09 6.94
CA LEU A 88 -26.77 5.61 8.22
C LEU A 88 -27.32 7.04 8.16
N HIS A 89 -27.38 7.68 6.98
CA HIS A 89 -27.84 9.07 6.82
C HIS A 89 -27.15 10.04 7.79
N SER A 90 -25.82 9.99 7.80
CA SER A 90 -24.97 10.76 8.72
C SER A 90 -24.83 12.23 8.31
N PRO A 91 -24.40 13.11 9.24
CA PRO A 91 -24.28 14.54 8.98
C PRO A 91 -23.22 14.87 7.90
N ILE A 92 -23.44 15.99 7.20
CA ILE A 92 -22.64 16.43 6.03
C ILE A 92 -21.14 16.52 6.33
N TRP A 93 -20.75 16.93 7.54
CA TRP A 93 -19.34 17.05 7.91
C TRP A 93 -18.59 15.70 7.87
N LEU A 94 -19.27 14.58 8.17
CA LEU A 94 -18.67 13.25 8.06
C LEU A 94 -18.44 12.86 6.61
N ILE A 95 -19.34 13.23 5.69
CA ILE A 95 -19.16 13.02 4.24
C ILE A 95 -17.90 13.73 3.76
N VAL A 96 -17.69 14.97 4.20
CA VAL A 96 -16.52 15.77 3.81
C VAL A 96 -15.24 15.11 4.29
N ILE A 97 -15.17 14.73 5.58
CA ILE A 97 -13.99 14.06 6.14
C ILE A 97 -13.73 12.72 5.44
N ALA A 98 -14.76 11.89 5.26
CA ALA A 98 -14.65 10.60 4.60
C ALA A 98 -14.17 10.72 3.15
N GLY A 99 -14.74 11.67 2.40
CA GLY A 99 -14.35 11.98 1.02
C GLY A 99 -12.90 12.46 0.95
N SER A 100 -12.48 13.37 1.82
CA SER A 100 -11.09 13.85 1.87
C SER A 100 -10.11 12.72 2.18
N LEU A 101 -10.40 11.87 3.17
CA LEU A 101 -9.55 10.72 3.52
C LEU A 101 -9.45 9.72 2.36
N MET A 102 -10.58 9.43 1.72
CA MET A 102 -10.64 8.54 0.56
C MET A 102 -9.76 9.07 -0.58
N ILE A 103 -9.90 10.35 -0.93
CA ILE A 103 -9.13 10.98 -2.02
C ILE A 103 -7.64 10.97 -1.70
N VAL A 104 -7.25 11.49 -0.53
CA VAL A 104 -5.84 11.59 -0.12
C VAL A 104 -5.19 10.22 -0.10
N GLY A 105 -5.87 9.22 0.46
CA GLY A 105 -5.34 7.87 0.56
C GLY A 105 -5.24 7.15 -0.78
N ILE A 106 -6.30 7.16 -1.59
CA ILE A 106 -6.33 6.45 -2.89
C ILE A 106 -5.35 7.10 -3.87
N VAL A 107 -5.37 8.42 -4.00
CA VAL A 107 -4.47 9.14 -4.91
C VAL A 107 -3.02 9.02 -4.42
N GLY A 108 -2.76 9.20 -3.12
CA GLY A 108 -1.43 9.04 -2.55
C GLY A 108 -0.86 7.64 -2.77
N ALA A 109 -1.67 6.60 -2.56
CA ALA A 109 -1.29 5.22 -2.84
C ALA A 109 -1.03 4.99 -4.34
N ALA A 110 -1.85 5.54 -5.22
CA ALA A 110 -1.68 5.40 -6.67
C ALA A 110 -0.41 6.07 -7.18
N VAL A 111 -0.10 7.28 -6.72
CA VAL A 111 1.17 7.97 -7.02
C VAL A 111 2.35 7.11 -6.59
N LEU A 112 2.34 6.59 -5.35
CA LEU A 112 3.40 5.70 -4.86
C LEU A 112 3.50 4.39 -5.65
N ALA A 113 2.38 3.83 -6.10
CA ALA A 113 2.38 2.63 -6.93
C ALA A 113 3.01 2.87 -8.31
N LEU A 114 2.75 4.03 -8.92
CA LEU A 114 3.28 4.43 -10.22
C LEU A 114 4.80 4.68 -10.15
N PHE A 115 5.25 5.43 -9.14
CA PHE A 115 6.66 5.75 -8.94
C PHE A 115 7.47 4.63 -8.29
N ALA A 116 6.82 3.59 -7.81
CA ALA A 116 7.53 2.39 -7.43
C ALA A 116 7.98 1.62 -8.68
N ALA A 117 9.14 1.98 -9.21
CA ALA A 117 9.98 1.09 -10.02
C ALA A 117 10.32 -0.18 -9.21
N PRO A 118 10.78 -1.28 -9.85
CA PRO A 118 11.43 -2.35 -9.10
C PRO A 118 12.68 -1.76 -8.44
N TRP A 119 12.53 -1.36 -7.18
CA TRP A 119 13.66 -0.98 -6.34
C TRP A 119 14.37 -2.29 -6.02
N ASP A 120 15.30 -2.67 -6.90
CA ASP A 120 16.25 -3.74 -6.68
C ASP A 120 17.22 -3.27 -5.58
N ASP A 121 16.69 -3.34 -4.37
CA ASP A 121 17.26 -3.55 -3.05
C ASP A 121 18.81 -3.61 -2.91
N TRP A 122 19.52 -2.58 -3.40
CA TRP A 122 20.93 -2.35 -3.08
C TRP A 122 21.16 -2.13 -1.57
N SER A 123 20.13 -1.66 -0.85
CA SER A 123 20.17 -1.39 0.59
C SER A 123 19.77 -2.56 1.47
N THR A 124 19.10 -3.60 0.95
CA THR A 124 18.82 -4.83 1.73
C THR A 124 19.76 -5.98 1.42
N ARG A 125 20.52 -5.94 0.31
CA ARG A 125 21.68 -6.84 0.12
C ARG A 125 22.68 -6.72 1.28
N ARG A 126 23.01 -5.51 1.70
CA ARG A 126 23.93 -5.28 2.84
C ARG A 126 23.48 -5.89 4.16
N GLY A 127 22.17 -6.05 4.40
CA GLY A 127 21.69 -6.72 5.62
C GLY A 127 21.81 -8.23 5.54
N ARG A 128 21.60 -8.80 4.34
CA ARG A 128 21.72 -10.23 4.09
C ARG A 128 23.18 -10.69 4.08
N ASP A 129 24.05 -9.92 3.44
CA ASP A 129 25.47 -10.21 3.37
C ASP A 129 26.12 -10.13 4.77
N VAL A 130 25.69 -9.21 5.63
CA VAL A 130 26.22 -9.09 7.02
C VAL A 130 25.77 -10.26 7.90
N ASP A 131 24.52 -10.69 7.80
CA ASP A 131 24.05 -11.85 8.58
C ASP A 131 24.70 -13.15 8.05
N ASP A 132 24.79 -13.33 6.74
CA ASP A 132 25.44 -14.51 6.15
C ASP A 132 26.97 -14.51 6.42
N GLU A 133 27.65 -13.36 6.44
CA GLU A 133 29.07 -13.25 6.84
C GLU A 133 29.29 -13.48 8.35
N LEU A 134 28.35 -13.08 9.21
CA LEU A 134 28.50 -13.24 10.67
C LEU A 134 28.37 -14.71 11.10
N PHE A 135 27.57 -15.51 10.40
CA PHE A 135 27.39 -16.94 10.69
C PHE A 135 28.38 -17.86 9.96
N LEU A 136 29.14 -17.36 8.99
CA LEU A 136 30.18 -18.11 8.28
C LEU A 136 31.59 -17.92 8.87
N ARG A 137 31.75 -17.03 9.86
CA ARG A 137 33.05 -16.65 10.43
C ARG A 137 33.40 -17.37 11.75
N ASP A 138 32.71 -18.45 12.07
CA ASP A 138 33.02 -19.25 13.27
C ASP A 138 33.90 -20.49 12.98
N ASP A 139 34.20 -20.78 11.71
CA ASP A 139 34.94 -22.00 11.30
C ASP A 139 36.35 -21.76 10.75
N GLU A 140 36.83 -20.51 10.66
CA GLU A 140 38.23 -20.24 10.30
C GLU A 140 39.05 -19.89 11.54
N PRO A 141 40.13 -20.62 11.86
CA PRO A 141 41.05 -20.20 12.90
C PRO A 141 41.59 -18.83 12.52
N VAL A 142 41.36 -17.84 13.38
CA VAL A 142 41.92 -16.50 13.25
C VAL A 142 43.45 -16.65 13.23
N GLU A 143 44.06 -16.58 12.05
CA GLU A 143 45.51 -16.36 11.96
C GLU A 143 45.76 -14.99 12.56
N ASP A 144 46.33 -14.97 13.77
CA ASP A 144 46.80 -13.76 14.42
C ASP A 144 47.84 -13.09 13.51
N VAL A 145 47.41 -12.02 12.84
CA VAL A 145 48.22 -11.16 11.95
C VAL A 145 49.43 -10.54 12.68
N TRP A 146 49.53 -10.72 14.00
CA TRP A 146 50.58 -10.15 14.85
C TRP A 146 51.87 -10.97 14.94
N ASP A 147 51.91 -12.21 14.42
CA ASP A 147 53.07 -13.10 14.66
C ASP A 147 54.15 -13.07 13.56
N LYS A 148 54.07 -12.12 12.60
CA LYS A 148 55.05 -12.01 11.48
C LYS A 148 56.11 -10.93 11.64
N SER A 149 56.19 -10.23 12.78
CA SER A 149 57.17 -9.14 12.98
C SER A 149 58.52 -9.56 13.59
N PHE A 150 58.76 -10.84 13.90
CA PHE A 150 59.99 -11.27 14.60
C PHE A 150 60.69 -12.51 14.02
N ARG A 151 60.74 -12.67 12.70
CA ARG A 151 61.74 -13.55 12.08
C ARG A 151 62.70 -12.71 11.25
N THR A 152 63.88 -12.55 11.85
CA THR A 152 65.14 -11.97 11.37
C THR A 152 65.50 -12.31 9.94
#